data_AF-A0A353PKD5-F1
#
_entry.id   AF-A0A353PKD5-F1
#
_cell.length_a   1.000
_cell.length_b   1.000
_cell.length_c   1.000
_cell.angle_alpha   90.00
_cell.angle_beta   90.00
_cell.angle_gamma   90.00
#
_symmetry.space_group_name_H-M   'P 1'
#
loop_
_entity.id
_entity.type
_entity.pdbx_description
1 polymer ?
#
loop_
_entity_poly.entity_id
_entity_poly.type
_entity_poly.pdbx_seq_one_letter_code
_entity_poly.pdbx_strand_id
1 'polypeptide(L)'
;TNQYLARQIRNLNIPIEIICIEDAQYRMNIGKTMFMGFIPMMFLPIPQMFMTYLPTVQTLLSSTLFSSFYSKADASIDEIKKSLFQYHRLMMPSSDYIKPVLSRVNSLMIKQIFPAAGYLIQPDKIADIIEFESSLDFYNNAQVFKYGYEAKKETNYIEIINHMIVILQKHFSNIEILNTFVGTKLSLSNDTLVLKRSVLEGYKLWNAFFDHIYVKKGIMWLSILEPTVNKYYTDYEIEKPTVYRSLFTTMAMQVQNLGKAKSELEIHLEQLKNQVEKTKDQILRCPITKLFIESVLREILAQDLSIKQEKPQLRGMILVQLDQLNDINKKYGKDAGDEAIRNMAYQLYQVKDRETQLYKQAGPGII
;
A
#
# COMPACT_ATOMS: atom_id res chain seq x y z
N THR A 1 13.81 6.67 43.21
CA THR A 1 14.54 7.96 43.16
C THR A 1 14.36 8.75 44.44
N ASN A 2 13.13 8.94 44.92
CA ASN A 2 12.84 9.70 46.15
C ASN A 2 13.47 9.10 47.42
N GLN A 3 13.37 7.78 47.62
CA GLN A 3 13.97 7.11 48.79
C GLN A 3 15.51 7.18 48.81
N TYR A 4 16.15 7.24 47.64
CA TYR A 4 17.60 7.41 47.53
C TYR A 4 18.02 8.80 48.03
N LEU A 5 17.32 9.86 47.59
CA LEU A 5 17.55 11.22 48.08
C LEU A 5 17.24 11.33 49.58
N ALA A 6 16.14 10.75 50.05
CA ALA A 6 15.81 10.73 51.47
C ALA A 6 16.92 10.07 52.30
N ARG A 7 17.51 8.97 51.82
CA ARG A 7 18.67 8.33 52.47
C ARG A 7 19.89 9.26 52.50
N GLN A 8 20.19 9.96 51.40
CA GLN A 8 21.29 10.91 51.37
C GLN A 8 21.09 12.06 52.37
N ILE A 9 19.89 12.61 52.46
CA ILE A 9 19.59 13.69 53.41
C ILE A 9 19.65 13.18 54.87
N ARG A 10 19.12 11.98 55.14
CA ARG A 10 19.24 11.35 56.48
C ARG A 10 20.71 11.17 56.89
N ASN A 11 21.59 10.82 55.94
CA ASN A 11 23.02 10.68 56.21
C ASN A 11 23.71 12.02 56.55
N LEU A 12 23.09 13.17 56.27
CA LEU A 12 23.63 14.48 56.67
C LEU A 12 23.40 14.80 58.16
N ASN A 13 22.72 13.94 58.92
CA ASN A 13 22.42 14.11 60.35
C ASN A 13 21.77 15.46 60.70
N ILE A 14 20.98 16.01 59.77
CA ILE A 14 20.18 17.21 60.01
C ILE A 14 18.93 16.79 60.80
N PRO A 15 18.54 17.48 61.90
CA PRO A 15 17.39 17.14 62.72
C PRO A 15 16.07 17.54 62.06
N ILE A 16 15.78 16.95 60.90
CA ILE A 16 14.55 17.16 60.13
C ILE A 16 13.85 15.83 59.89
N GLU A 17 12.51 15.86 60.00
CA GLU A 17 11.68 14.72 59.61
C GLU A 17 11.57 14.68 58.07
N ILE A 18 11.85 13.51 57.49
CA ILE A 18 11.83 13.31 56.04
C ILE A 18 10.83 12.22 55.71
N ILE A 19 9.73 12.64 55.07
CA ILE A 19 8.63 11.79 54.62
C ILE A 19 8.67 11.76 53.09
N CYS A 20 8.72 10.57 52.48
CA CYS A 20 8.57 10.44 51.04
C CYS A 20 7.08 10.42 50.67
N ILE A 21 6.74 10.83 49.45
CA ILE A 21 5.34 10.86 48.97
C ILE A 21 4.72 9.46 48.99
N GLU A 22 5.52 8.45 48.69
CA GLU A 22 5.11 7.05 48.72
C GLU A 22 4.78 6.58 50.14
N ASP A 23 5.58 7.03 51.13
CA ASP A 23 5.35 6.73 52.56
C ASP A 23 4.05 7.40 53.05
N ALA A 24 3.74 8.58 52.51
CA ALA A 24 2.51 9.32 52.77
C ALA A 24 1.29 8.82 51.98
N GLN A 25 1.40 7.71 51.24
CA GLN A 25 0.32 7.18 50.39
C GLN A 25 -0.29 8.25 49.46
N TYR A 26 0.57 9.12 48.90
CA TYR A 26 0.15 10.21 48.01
C TYR A 26 -0.82 11.22 48.64
N ARG A 27 -0.84 11.35 49.97
CA ARG A 27 -1.67 12.34 50.68
C ARG A 27 -0.94 12.92 51.89
N MET A 28 -0.96 14.24 52.03
CA MET A 28 -0.41 14.93 53.20
C MET A 28 -1.48 15.79 53.86
N ASN A 29 -1.67 15.64 55.15
CA ASN A 29 -2.56 16.49 55.94
C ASN A 29 -1.81 17.75 56.37
N ILE A 30 -2.47 18.90 56.23
CA ILE A 30 -1.98 20.22 56.67
C ILE A 30 -2.91 20.66 57.81
N GLY A 31 -2.43 20.54 59.04
CA GLY A 31 -3.28 20.75 60.21
C GLY A 31 -4.41 19.72 60.31
N LYS A 32 -5.56 20.14 60.85
CA LYS A 32 -6.69 19.24 61.14
C LYS A 32 -7.71 19.11 59.99
N THR A 33 -7.78 20.09 59.09
CA THR A 33 -8.91 20.26 58.17
C THR A 33 -8.52 20.30 56.70
N MET A 34 -7.24 20.54 56.39
CA MET A 34 -6.75 20.62 55.03
C MET A 34 -5.90 19.39 54.73
N PHE A 35 -6.00 18.92 53.48
CA PHE A 35 -5.06 17.93 52.97
C PHE A 35 -4.75 18.24 51.52
N MET A 36 -3.59 17.80 51.08
CA MET A 36 -3.17 17.83 49.69
C MET A 36 -2.98 16.39 49.19
N GLY A 37 -3.42 16.13 47.96
CA GLY A 37 -3.19 14.88 47.25
C GLY A 37 -2.10 15.05 46.20
N PHE A 38 -1.24 14.06 46.06
CA PHE A 38 -0.19 14.01 45.05
C PHE A 38 -0.62 13.09 43.92
N ILE A 39 -0.75 13.61 42.70
CA ILE A 39 -1.16 12.84 41.54
C ILE A 39 0.08 12.61 40.68
N PRO A 40 0.48 11.35 40.44
CA PRO A 40 1.68 11.06 39.66
C PRO A 40 1.50 11.40 38.18
N MET A 41 2.56 11.96 37.61
CA MET A 41 2.71 12.31 36.20
C MET A 41 4.05 11.76 35.71
N MET A 42 4.06 11.17 34.51
CA MET A 42 5.23 10.53 33.93
C MET A 42 5.62 11.20 32.63
N PHE A 43 6.91 11.44 32.44
CA PHE A 43 7.48 12.02 31.21
C PHE A 43 6.93 13.41 30.86
N LEU A 44 6.69 14.25 31.87
CA LEU A 44 6.17 15.61 31.68
C LEU A 44 7.02 16.66 32.42
N PRO A 45 8.29 16.92 32.08
CA PRO A 45 9.12 16.24 31.08
C PRO A 45 10.06 15.19 31.70
N ILE A 46 10.14 15.13 33.02
CA ILE A 46 11.02 14.23 33.76
C ILE A 46 10.27 12.89 33.97
N PRO A 47 10.98 11.73 34.02
CA PRO A 47 10.33 10.42 34.12
C PRO A 47 9.37 10.25 35.30
N GLN A 48 9.64 10.88 36.44
CA GLN A 48 8.82 10.80 37.64
C GLN A 48 8.56 12.19 38.19
N MET A 49 7.31 12.62 38.13
CA MET A 49 6.84 13.90 38.64
C MET A 49 5.48 13.71 39.31
N PHE A 50 5.01 14.74 40.01
CA PHE A 50 3.67 14.77 40.58
C PHE A 50 3.10 16.18 40.47
N MET A 51 1.78 16.25 40.38
CA MET A 51 1.01 17.47 40.63
C MET A 51 0.36 17.38 42.01
N THR A 52 0.03 18.52 42.59
CA THR A 52 -0.57 18.58 43.92
C THR A 52 -1.95 19.18 43.83
N TYR A 53 -2.97 18.43 44.24
CA TYR A 53 -4.34 18.90 44.29
C TYR A 53 -4.78 19.16 45.73
N LEU A 54 -5.37 20.32 45.98
CA LEU A 54 -5.91 20.73 47.28
C LEU A 54 -7.43 20.77 47.19
N PRO A 55 -8.15 19.72 47.64
CA PRO A 55 -9.60 19.61 47.46
C PRO A 55 -10.39 20.67 48.22
N THR A 56 -9.92 21.05 49.41
CA THR A 56 -10.59 22.06 50.28
C THR A 56 -10.77 23.40 49.59
N VAL A 57 -9.78 23.80 48.77
CA VAL A 57 -9.77 25.06 48.01
C VAL A 57 -9.89 24.84 46.49
N GLN A 58 -10.15 23.60 46.06
CA GLN A 58 -10.30 23.21 44.66
C GLN A 58 -9.18 23.74 43.75
N THR A 59 -7.94 23.64 44.24
CA THR A 59 -6.75 24.22 43.59
C THR A 59 -5.82 23.14 43.12
N LEU A 60 -5.39 23.22 41.86
CA LEU A 60 -4.39 22.32 41.29
C LEU A 60 -3.06 23.05 41.12
N LEU A 61 -2.02 22.58 41.81
CA LEU A 61 -0.63 22.92 41.51
C LEU A 61 -0.15 21.94 40.45
N SER A 62 -0.24 22.33 39.18
CA SER A 62 -0.09 21.41 38.04
C SER A 62 1.36 21.11 37.68
N SER A 63 2.32 21.69 38.40
CA SER A 63 3.74 21.57 38.07
C SER A 63 3.97 22.05 36.63
N THR A 64 4.71 21.31 35.82
CA THR A 64 4.99 21.60 34.40
C THR A 64 3.78 21.45 33.47
N LEU A 65 2.72 20.74 33.87
CA LEU A 65 1.47 20.71 33.12
C LEU A 65 0.81 22.10 33.17
N PHE A 66 0.23 22.57 32.06
CA PHE A 66 -0.26 23.96 31.90
C PHE A 66 0.80 25.08 32.02
N SER A 67 2.09 24.73 32.15
CA SER A 67 3.13 25.75 32.16
C SER A 67 3.27 26.42 30.79
N SER A 68 3.60 27.71 30.81
CA SER A 68 3.69 28.55 29.62
C SER A 68 4.82 29.55 29.74
N PHE A 69 5.33 30.02 28.60
CA PHE A 69 6.21 31.19 28.61
C PHE A 69 5.40 32.45 28.92
N TYR A 70 5.79 33.17 29.96
CA TYR A 70 5.13 34.41 30.33
C TYR A 70 5.52 35.52 29.35
N SER A 71 4.55 36.31 28.90
CA SER A 71 4.77 37.44 27.99
C SER A 71 4.27 38.77 28.54
N LYS A 72 3.03 38.86 29.06
CA LYS A 72 2.44 40.10 29.62
C LYS A 72 1.31 39.80 30.61
N ALA A 73 1.03 40.68 31.57
CA ALA A 73 0.04 40.43 32.64
C ALA A 73 -1.38 40.11 32.16
N ASP A 74 -1.91 40.86 31.20
CA ASP A 74 -3.27 40.71 30.69
C ASP A 74 -3.29 39.97 29.34
N ALA A 75 -2.79 38.73 29.33
CA ALA A 75 -2.82 37.89 28.14
C ALA A 75 -4.25 37.39 27.82
N SER A 76 -4.63 37.48 26.55
CA SER A 76 -5.86 36.88 26.06
C SER A 76 -5.80 35.35 26.14
N ILE A 77 -6.95 34.68 26.10
CA ILE A 77 -7.01 33.21 26.11
C ILE A 77 -6.16 32.61 24.97
N ASP A 78 -6.18 33.22 23.78
CA ASP A 78 -5.41 32.76 22.62
C ASP A 78 -3.91 32.91 22.83
N GLU A 79 -3.47 33.98 23.50
CA GLU A 79 -2.06 34.18 23.83
C GLU A 79 -1.57 33.20 24.88
N ILE A 80 -2.41 32.88 25.88
CA ILE A 80 -2.13 31.83 26.86
C ILE A 80 -1.99 30.49 26.15
N LYS A 81 -2.96 30.12 25.30
CA LYS A 81 -2.93 28.88 24.51
C LYS A 81 -1.67 28.77 23.65
N LYS A 82 -1.30 29.83 22.93
CA LYS A 82 -0.06 29.88 22.12
C LYS A 82 1.19 29.69 22.98
N SER A 83 1.30 30.41 24.09
CA SER A 83 2.49 30.37 24.95
C SER A 83 2.64 29.04 25.68
N LEU A 84 1.51 28.44 26.07
CA LEU A 84 1.42 27.10 26.64
C LEU A 84 1.88 26.06 25.62
N PHE A 85 1.34 26.11 24.40
CA PHE A 85 1.71 25.15 23.35
C PHE A 85 3.21 25.18 23.05
N GLN A 86 3.80 26.38 22.96
CA GLN A 86 5.24 26.54 22.75
C GLN A 86 6.06 25.91 23.87
N TYR A 87 5.66 26.12 25.14
CA TYR A 87 6.32 25.53 26.29
C TYR A 87 6.26 24.01 26.26
N HIS A 88 5.06 23.45 26.06
CA HIS A 88 4.83 22.01 26.01
C HIS A 88 5.59 21.35 24.88
N ARG A 89 5.59 21.95 23.69
CA ARG A 89 6.35 21.45 22.53
C ARG A 89 7.85 21.39 22.79
N LEU A 90 8.41 22.34 23.52
CA LEU A 90 9.86 22.40 23.80
C LEU A 90 10.27 21.51 24.96
N MET A 91 9.44 21.43 25.99
CA MET A 91 9.79 20.75 27.23
C MET A 91 9.36 19.28 27.22
N MET A 92 8.21 18.95 26.62
CA MET A 92 7.61 17.62 26.74
C MET A 92 7.95 16.71 25.54
N PRO A 93 8.08 15.39 25.76
CA PRO A 93 8.42 14.45 24.71
C PRO A 93 7.30 14.22 23.68
N SER A 94 6.03 14.26 24.09
CA SER A 94 4.87 14.13 23.20
C SER A 94 3.58 14.49 23.94
N SER A 95 2.55 14.92 23.19
CA SER A 95 1.20 15.11 23.71
C SER A 95 0.52 13.81 24.16
N ASP A 96 0.99 12.64 23.73
CA ASP A 96 0.46 11.35 24.20
C ASP A 96 0.74 11.09 25.69
N TYR A 97 1.74 11.76 26.27
CA TYR A 97 1.97 11.72 27.71
C TYR A 97 1.07 12.70 28.48
N ILE A 98 0.55 13.73 27.81
CA ILE A 98 -0.36 14.71 28.40
C ILE A 98 -1.76 14.12 28.55
N LYS A 99 -2.28 13.47 27.49
CA LYS A 99 -3.68 13.01 27.41
C LYS A 99 -4.12 12.15 28.62
N PRO A 100 -3.35 11.13 29.08
CA PRO A 100 -3.74 10.32 30.24
C PRO A 100 -3.78 11.12 31.54
N VAL A 101 -2.91 12.13 31.67
CA VAL A 101 -2.85 12.99 32.86
C VAL A 101 -4.02 13.97 32.84
N LEU A 102 -4.34 14.56 31.69
CA LEU A 102 -5.53 15.42 31.53
C LEU A 102 -6.82 14.69 31.84
N SER A 103 -6.97 13.42 31.44
CA SER A 103 -8.14 12.62 31.81
C SER A 103 -8.33 12.52 33.33
N ARG A 104 -7.24 12.42 34.11
CA ARG A 104 -7.30 12.44 35.58
C ARG A 104 -7.58 13.83 36.13
N VAL A 105 -7.06 14.88 35.51
CA VAL A 105 -7.33 16.26 35.90
C VAL A 105 -8.81 16.61 35.67
N ASN A 106 -9.39 16.13 34.58
CA ASN A 106 -10.78 16.39 34.20
C ASN A 106 -11.81 15.75 35.15
N SER A 107 -11.42 14.75 35.96
CA SER A 107 -12.29 14.17 36.99
C SER A 107 -12.26 14.94 38.32
N LEU A 108 -11.42 15.97 38.45
CA LEU A 108 -11.29 16.79 39.65
C LEU A 108 -12.15 18.05 39.54
N MET A 109 -12.72 18.49 40.67
CA MET A 109 -13.35 19.80 40.76
C MET A 109 -12.30 20.88 40.98
N ILE A 110 -11.92 21.57 39.91
CA ILE A 110 -10.85 22.59 39.94
C ILE A 110 -11.44 23.98 39.69
N LYS A 111 -11.15 24.91 40.59
CA LYS A 111 -11.46 26.35 40.45
C LYS A 111 -10.28 27.15 39.92
N GLN A 112 -9.06 26.70 40.16
CA GLN A 112 -7.86 27.43 39.75
C GLN A 112 -6.68 26.47 39.55
N ILE A 113 -5.87 26.74 38.54
CA ILE A 113 -4.67 25.97 38.24
C ILE A 113 -3.44 26.88 38.32
N PHE A 114 -2.49 26.50 39.17
CA PHE A 114 -1.18 27.12 39.31
C PHE A 114 -0.13 26.25 38.64
N PRO A 115 0.32 26.61 37.43
CA PRO A 115 1.49 25.98 36.83
C PRO A 115 2.79 26.39 37.54
N ALA A 116 3.85 25.62 37.31
CA ALA A 116 5.19 25.93 37.79
C ALA A 116 5.76 27.20 37.14
N ALA A 117 5.37 27.49 35.90
CA ALA A 117 5.76 28.70 35.18
C ALA A 117 4.62 29.24 34.31
N GLY A 118 4.52 30.56 34.18
CA GLY A 118 3.59 31.22 33.28
C GLY A 118 2.33 31.75 33.97
N TYR A 119 1.20 31.64 33.27
CA TYR A 119 -0.07 32.26 33.68
C TYR A 119 -0.84 31.44 34.72
N LEU A 120 -1.42 32.14 35.69
CA LEU A 120 -2.49 31.58 36.52
C LEU A 120 -3.72 31.34 35.65
N ILE A 121 -4.25 30.11 35.67
CA ILE A 121 -5.49 29.80 34.94
C ILE A 121 -6.68 30.01 35.86
N GLN A 122 -7.46 31.03 35.49
CA GLN A 122 -8.69 31.43 36.17
C GLN A 122 -9.85 30.48 35.84
N PRO A 123 -10.86 30.35 36.74
CA PRO A 123 -11.93 29.36 36.60
C PRO A 123 -12.68 29.39 35.26
N ASP A 124 -12.89 30.59 34.70
CA ASP A 124 -13.56 30.82 33.42
C ASP A 124 -12.78 30.27 32.21
N LYS A 125 -11.46 30.09 32.35
CA LYS A 125 -10.56 29.66 31.26
C LYS A 125 -10.16 28.19 31.35
N ILE A 126 -10.48 27.50 32.46
CA ILE A 126 -10.02 26.13 32.71
C ILE A 126 -10.53 25.16 31.64
N ALA A 127 -11.83 25.19 31.34
CA ALA A 127 -12.44 24.28 30.38
C ALA A 127 -11.78 24.43 28.99
N ASP A 128 -11.69 25.67 28.50
CA ASP A 128 -11.08 26.00 27.21
C ASP A 128 -9.62 25.59 27.10
N ILE A 129 -8.85 25.68 28.19
CA ILE A 129 -7.43 25.29 28.19
C ILE A 129 -7.30 23.76 28.26
N ILE A 130 -8.10 23.07 29.07
CA ILE A 130 -8.09 21.60 29.12
C ILE A 130 -8.51 21.02 27.77
N GLU A 131 -9.54 21.58 27.14
CA GLU A 131 -9.98 21.17 25.80
C GLU A 131 -8.87 21.43 24.76
N PHE A 132 -8.27 22.62 24.79
CA PHE A 132 -7.15 22.96 23.92
C PHE A 132 -5.98 21.98 24.10
N GLU A 133 -5.50 21.75 25.33
CA GLU A 133 -4.41 20.81 25.57
C GLU A 133 -4.75 19.38 25.16
N SER A 134 -6.00 18.94 25.36
CA SER A 134 -6.46 17.61 24.95
C SER A 134 -6.46 17.44 23.43
N SER A 135 -6.68 18.54 22.68
CA SER A 135 -6.63 18.58 21.21
C SER A 135 -5.21 18.70 20.64
N LEU A 136 -4.19 18.93 21.47
CA LEU A 136 -2.83 19.11 20.99
C LEU A 136 -2.24 17.79 20.49
N ASP A 137 -1.67 17.85 19.28
CA ASP A 137 -0.84 16.80 18.72
C ASP A 137 0.55 17.35 18.41
N PHE A 138 1.52 16.95 19.26
CA PHE A 138 2.93 17.21 19.04
C PHE A 138 3.78 16.02 19.49
N TYR A 139 4.86 15.77 18.74
CA TYR A 139 5.85 14.73 19.02
C TYR A 139 7.24 15.36 18.92
N ASN A 140 8.11 15.05 19.88
CA ASN A 140 9.48 15.56 19.90
C ASN A 140 10.40 14.83 18.90
N ASN A 141 9.90 13.84 18.15
CA ASN A 141 10.66 13.12 17.12
C ASN A 141 9.93 13.12 15.75
N ALA A 142 10.70 13.44 14.69
CA ALA A 142 10.35 13.38 13.26
C ALA A 142 8.99 13.99 12.89
N GLN A 143 8.94 15.32 12.92
CA GLN A 143 7.72 16.09 12.69
C GLN A 143 7.26 16.03 11.23
N VAL A 144 6.11 15.40 10.98
CA VAL A 144 5.35 15.52 9.72
C VAL A 144 4.83 16.95 9.53
N PHE A 145 4.58 17.65 10.64
CA PHE A 145 4.12 19.04 10.67
C PHE A 145 5.02 19.91 11.56
N LYS A 146 5.44 21.05 11.04
CA LYS A 146 5.94 22.19 11.81
C LYS A 146 4.75 23.06 12.18
N TYR A 147 4.83 23.72 13.32
CA TYR A 147 3.87 24.77 13.66
C TYR A 147 4.58 26.11 13.57
N GLY A 148 4.08 27.00 12.71
CA GLY A 148 4.59 28.36 12.57
C GLY A 148 4.38 29.19 13.85
N TYR A 149 4.89 30.43 13.86
CA TYR A 149 4.76 31.35 15.01
C TYR A 149 3.30 31.61 15.42
N GLU A 150 2.34 31.41 14.50
CA GLU A 150 0.91 31.58 14.73
C GLU A 150 0.18 30.31 15.22
N ALA A 151 0.90 29.23 15.53
CA ALA A 151 0.35 27.91 15.84
C ALA A 151 -0.48 27.28 14.69
N LYS A 152 -0.28 27.75 13.45
CA LYS A 152 -0.81 27.10 12.25
C LYS A 152 0.03 25.87 11.90
N LYS A 153 -0.66 24.78 11.60
CA LYS A 153 -0.09 23.50 11.17
C LYS A 153 0.47 23.66 9.75
N GLU A 154 1.77 23.53 9.59
CA GLU A 154 2.49 23.56 8.32
C GLU A 154 3.18 22.22 8.07
N THR A 155 3.01 21.62 6.89
CA THR A 155 3.65 20.34 6.59
C THR A 155 5.17 20.48 6.47
N ASN A 156 5.90 19.70 7.26
CA ASN A 156 7.35 19.69 7.29
C ASN A 156 7.91 18.66 6.29
N TYR A 157 7.86 19.03 5.02
CA TYR A 157 8.32 18.18 3.92
C TYR A 157 9.78 17.75 4.03
N ILE A 158 10.64 18.51 4.73
CA ILE A 158 12.05 18.14 4.96
C ILE A 158 12.14 16.85 5.78
N GLU A 159 11.40 16.75 6.88
CA GLU A 159 11.43 15.56 7.73
C GLU A 159 10.73 14.37 7.08
N ILE A 160 9.65 14.64 6.33
CA ILE A 160 8.99 13.59 5.53
C ILE A 160 9.97 13.03 4.51
N ILE A 161 10.72 13.88 3.80
CA ILE A 161 11.76 13.47 2.85
C ILE A 161 12.89 12.71 3.57
N ASN A 162 13.33 13.16 4.75
CA ASN A 162 14.33 12.44 5.55
C ASN A 162 13.84 11.03 5.91
N HIS A 163 12.56 10.88 6.26
CA HIS A 163 11.97 9.56 6.49
C HIS A 163 11.95 8.71 5.21
N MET A 164 11.62 9.28 4.04
CA MET A 164 11.71 8.57 2.76
C MET A 164 13.15 8.12 2.46
N ILE A 165 14.14 8.95 2.76
CA ILE A 165 15.57 8.61 2.58
C ILE A 165 15.97 7.45 3.52
N VAL A 166 15.52 7.47 4.78
CA VAL A 166 15.75 6.35 5.72
C VAL A 166 15.15 5.04 5.21
N ILE A 167 14.00 5.09 4.55
CA ILE A 167 13.40 3.90 3.93
C ILE A 167 14.26 3.43 2.75
N LEU A 168 14.73 4.32 1.89
CA LEU A 168 15.64 3.97 0.81
C LEU A 168 16.95 3.35 1.32
N GLN A 169 17.49 3.85 2.44
CA GLN A 169 18.71 3.29 3.08
C GLN A 169 18.55 1.83 3.52
N LYS A 170 17.32 1.35 3.75
CA LYS A 170 17.06 -0.07 4.08
C LYS A 170 17.20 -0.99 2.87
N HIS A 171 17.08 -0.45 1.66
CA HIS A 171 17.02 -1.23 0.41
C HIS A 171 18.20 -0.95 -0.53
N PHE A 172 18.83 0.22 -0.44
CA PHE A 172 19.90 0.67 -1.33
C PHE A 172 21.12 1.13 -0.55
N SER A 173 22.29 1.11 -1.20
CA SER A 173 23.53 1.55 -0.58
C SER A 173 23.57 3.07 -0.38
N ASN A 174 24.20 3.53 0.69
CA ASN A 174 24.36 4.97 0.98
C ASN A 174 25.04 5.73 -0.17
N ILE A 175 26.00 5.10 -0.86
CA ILE A 175 26.72 5.68 -2.01
C ILE A 175 25.77 5.89 -3.19
N GLU A 176 24.89 4.93 -3.45
CA GLU A 176 23.92 5.01 -4.54
C GLU A 176 22.89 6.12 -4.30
N ILE A 177 22.44 6.28 -3.06
CA ILE A 177 21.53 7.35 -2.66
C ILE A 177 22.22 8.71 -2.78
N LEU A 178 23.45 8.87 -2.26
CA LEU A 178 24.22 10.11 -2.39
C LEU A 178 24.40 10.50 -3.86
N ASN A 179 24.90 9.59 -4.70
CA ASN A 179 25.14 9.84 -6.13
C ASN A 179 23.88 10.23 -6.89
N THR A 180 22.70 9.82 -6.41
CA THR A 180 21.42 10.21 -7.02
C THR A 180 21.14 11.69 -6.81
N PHE A 181 21.50 12.26 -5.65
CA PHE A 181 21.18 13.66 -5.29
C PHE A 181 22.37 14.64 -5.41
N VAL A 182 23.58 14.16 -5.72
CA VAL A 182 24.76 15.02 -6.00
C VAL A 182 24.47 15.98 -7.17
N GLY A 183 24.76 17.27 -6.97
CA GLY A 183 24.58 18.33 -7.98
C GLY A 183 23.14 18.83 -8.14
N THR A 184 22.21 18.41 -7.27
CA THR A 184 20.82 18.87 -7.29
C THR A 184 20.59 20.04 -6.33
N LYS A 185 19.40 20.66 -6.41
CA LYS A 185 18.95 21.67 -5.45
C LYS A 185 18.64 21.10 -4.04
N LEU A 186 18.78 19.79 -3.86
CA LEU A 186 18.56 19.04 -2.64
C LEU A 186 19.91 18.58 -2.07
N SER A 187 20.48 19.34 -1.15
CA SER A 187 21.79 19.02 -0.58
C SER A 187 21.65 18.05 0.59
N LEU A 188 22.09 16.80 0.38
CA LEU A 188 22.19 15.77 1.42
C LEU A 188 23.55 15.88 2.14
N SER A 189 23.55 15.64 3.45
CA SER A 189 24.80 15.55 4.23
C SER A 189 25.56 14.27 3.85
N ASN A 190 26.85 14.37 3.53
CA ASN A 190 27.67 13.23 3.12
C ASN A 190 27.76 12.12 4.18
N ASP A 191 27.71 12.49 5.47
CA ASP A 191 27.90 11.54 6.58
C ASP A 191 26.59 10.90 7.06
N THR A 192 25.50 11.66 7.10
CA THR A 192 24.22 11.23 7.70
C THR A 192 23.08 11.07 6.70
N LEU A 193 23.28 11.46 5.44
CA LEU A 193 22.25 11.44 4.38
C LEU A 193 20.98 12.26 4.70
N VAL A 194 21.06 13.16 5.69
CA VAL A 194 19.95 14.04 6.10
C VAL A 194 19.91 15.28 5.21
N LEU A 195 18.73 15.62 4.70
CA LEU A 195 18.42 16.88 4.05
C LEU A 195 18.33 17.98 5.12
N LYS A 196 19.37 18.80 5.26
CA LYS A 196 19.41 19.88 6.25
C LYS A 196 18.85 21.21 5.72
N ARG A 197 19.06 21.50 4.43
CA ARG A 197 18.59 22.71 3.75
C ARG A 197 18.26 22.40 2.30
N SER A 198 17.19 23.02 1.80
CA SER A 198 16.78 23.01 0.40
C SER A 198 16.47 24.44 -0.02
N VAL A 199 16.78 24.78 -1.28
CA VAL A 199 16.37 26.07 -1.88
C VAL A 199 14.87 26.11 -2.16
N LEU A 200 14.24 24.93 -2.20
CA LEU A 200 12.79 24.75 -2.39
C LEU A 200 12.11 24.49 -1.04
N GLU A 201 10.93 25.07 -0.86
CA GLU A 201 10.11 24.92 0.33
C GLU A 201 8.74 24.32 0.02
N GLY A 202 8.10 23.75 1.03
CA GLY A 202 6.71 23.27 0.96
C GLY A 202 6.48 22.17 -0.07
N TYR A 203 5.33 22.24 -0.73
CA TYR A 203 4.89 21.26 -1.73
C TYR A 203 5.80 21.20 -2.98
N LYS A 204 6.55 22.26 -3.29
CA LYS A 204 7.51 22.27 -4.40
C LYS A 204 8.73 21.38 -4.11
N LEU A 205 9.20 21.39 -2.86
CA LEU A 205 10.26 20.51 -2.39
C LEU A 205 9.83 19.05 -2.46
N TRP A 206 8.60 18.77 -2.02
CA TRP A 206 8.00 17.45 -2.05
C TRP A 206 7.98 16.85 -3.47
N ASN A 207 7.44 17.58 -4.45
CA ASN A 207 7.39 17.10 -5.83
C ASN A 207 8.78 16.95 -6.45
N ALA A 208 9.65 17.95 -6.26
CA ALA A 208 11.00 17.92 -6.83
C ALA A 208 11.83 16.71 -6.38
N PHE A 209 11.63 16.25 -5.14
CA PHE A 209 12.28 15.03 -4.63
C PHE A 209 11.87 13.79 -5.43
N PHE A 210 10.56 13.56 -5.64
CA PHE A 210 10.08 12.40 -6.39
C PHE A 210 10.33 12.52 -7.90
N ASP A 211 10.23 13.73 -8.46
CA ASP A 211 10.55 14.00 -9.88
C ASP A 211 12.00 13.58 -10.15
N HIS A 212 12.91 13.95 -9.25
CA HIS A 212 14.32 13.66 -9.41
C HIS A 212 14.62 12.15 -9.29
N ILE A 213 13.98 11.46 -8.34
CA ILE A 213 14.07 10.00 -8.24
C ILE A 213 13.58 9.33 -9.53
N TYR A 214 12.43 9.79 -10.07
CA TYR A 214 11.87 9.24 -11.29
C TYR A 214 12.81 9.39 -12.49
N VAL A 215 13.40 10.57 -12.68
CA VAL A 215 14.32 10.83 -13.80
C VAL A 215 15.60 10.01 -13.71
N LYS A 216 16.16 9.81 -12.50
CA LYS A 216 17.47 9.16 -12.32
C LYS A 216 17.40 7.65 -12.13
N LYS A 217 16.39 7.14 -11.43
CA LYS A 217 16.28 5.74 -11.00
C LYS A 217 15.02 5.05 -11.50
N GLY A 218 14.05 5.80 -12.01
CA GLY A 218 12.83 5.26 -12.57
C GLY A 218 11.84 4.76 -11.52
N ILE A 219 10.95 3.85 -11.94
CA ILE A 219 9.73 3.45 -11.22
C ILE A 219 10.05 2.62 -9.97
N MET A 220 11.16 1.85 -9.98
CA MET A 220 11.49 0.90 -8.92
C MET A 220 11.63 1.55 -7.53
N TRP A 221 12.27 2.71 -7.46
CA TRP A 221 12.43 3.43 -6.18
C TRP A 221 11.10 4.02 -5.72
N LEU A 222 10.26 4.47 -6.66
CA LEU A 222 8.95 5.05 -6.37
C LEU A 222 7.97 4.00 -5.84
N SER A 223 8.03 2.76 -6.34
CA SER A 223 7.19 1.66 -5.82
C SER A 223 7.55 1.26 -4.38
N ILE A 224 8.82 1.43 -3.97
CA ILE A 224 9.23 1.15 -2.58
C ILE A 224 8.72 2.24 -1.64
N LEU A 225 8.69 3.50 -2.10
CA LEU A 225 8.22 4.63 -1.31
C LEU A 225 6.69 4.78 -1.31
N GLU A 226 5.99 4.22 -2.31
CA GLU A 226 4.55 4.34 -2.49
C GLU A 226 3.74 3.95 -1.23
N PRO A 227 3.99 2.81 -0.55
CA PRO A 227 3.21 2.45 0.64
C PRO A 227 3.32 3.50 1.74
N THR A 228 4.50 4.09 1.91
CA THR A 228 4.73 5.13 2.91
C THR A 228 4.08 6.43 2.48
N VAL A 229 4.17 6.83 1.21
CA VAL A 229 3.45 8.00 0.67
C VAL A 229 1.94 7.87 0.84
N ASN A 230 1.39 6.68 0.60
CA ASN A 230 -0.03 6.39 0.82
C ASN A 230 -0.40 6.48 2.30
N LYS A 231 0.47 6.00 3.20
CA LYS A 231 0.30 6.18 4.65
C LYS A 231 0.29 7.66 5.04
N TYR A 232 1.18 8.47 4.48
CA TYR A 232 1.18 9.92 4.71
C TYR A 232 -0.06 10.63 4.14
N TYR A 233 -0.61 10.15 3.04
CA TYR A 233 -1.87 10.66 2.50
C TYR A 233 -3.06 10.31 3.42
N THR A 234 -3.14 9.06 3.89
CA THR A 234 -4.26 8.60 4.75
C THR A 234 -4.20 9.16 6.16
N ASP A 235 -3.02 9.13 6.80
CA ASP A 235 -2.88 9.49 8.22
C ASP A 235 -2.78 11.00 8.42
N TYR A 236 -2.33 11.74 7.41
CA TYR A 236 -1.94 13.15 7.53
C TYR A 236 -2.51 14.06 6.43
N GLU A 237 -3.33 13.55 5.52
CA GLU A 237 -3.97 14.29 4.41
C GLU A 237 -2.97 15.04 3.52
N ILE A 238 -1.74 14.53 3.40
CA ILE A 238 -0.71 15.16 2.56
C ILE A 238 -0.91 14.74 1.11
N GLU A 239 -1.08 15.71 0.22
CA GLU A 239 -1.24 15.45 -1.21
C GLU A 239 -0.08 14.61 -1.80
N LYS A 240 -0.46 13.63 -2.62
CA LYS A 240 0.51 12.77 -3.30
C LYS A 240 1.33 13.59 -4.30
N PRO A 241 2.61 13.25 -4.50
CA PRO A 241 3.43 13.88 -5.52
C PRO A 241 2.83 13.74 -6.92
N THR A 242 3.01 14.76 -7.76
CA THR A 242 2.51 14.82 -9.14
C THR A 242 3.00 13.66 -10.00
N VAL A 243 4.23 13.18 -9.76
CA VAL A 243 4.83 12.02 -10.42
C VAL A 243 3.93 10.80 -10.33
N TYR A 244 3.31 10.56 -9.17
CA TYR A 244 2.43 9.40 -9.00
C TYR A 244 1.18 9.52 -9.88
N ARG A 245 0.64 10.73 -10.10
CA ARG A 245 -0.51 10.93 -11.00
C ARG A 245 -0.16 10.56 -12.44
N SER A 246 1.00 11.01 -12.94
CA SER A 246 1.49 10.61 -14.25
C SER A 246 1.81 9.12 -14.33
N LEU A 247 2.40 8.53 -13.28
CA LEU A 247 2.68 7.11 -13.22
C LEU A 247 1.41 6.27 -13.35
N PHE A 248 0.36 6.59 -12.59
CA PHE A 248 -0.93 5.90 -12.71
C PHE A 248 -1.50 5.99 -14.12
N THR A 249 -1.39 7.15 -14.78
CA THR A 249 -1.85 7.27 -16.17
C THR A 249 -1.02 6.43 -17.13
N THR A 250 0.30 6.38 -16.97
CA THR A 250 1.18 5.54 -17.82
C THR A 250 0.97 4.05 -17.56
N MET A 251 0.81 3.64 -16.31
CA MET A 251 0.50 2.25 -15.95
C MET A 251 -0.86 1.83 -16.48
N ALA A 252 -1.89 2.69 -16.37
CA ALA A 252 -3.20 2.43 -16.94
C ALA A 252 -3.13 2.28 -18.47
N MET A 253 -2.39 3.13 -19.17
CA MET A 253 -2.15 3.00 -20.61
C MET A 253 -1.38 1.71 -20.96
N GLN A 254 -0.37 1.33 -20.18
CA GLN A 254 0.37 0.08 -20.38
C GLN A 254 -0.52 -1.15 -20.16
N VAL A 255 -1.35 -1.15 -19.12
CA VAL A 255 -2.33 -2.23 -18.88
C VAL A 255 -3.32 -2.31 -20.04
N GLN A 256 -3.81 -1.18 -20.53
CA GLN A 256 -4.70 -1.14 -21.68
C GLN A 256 -4.01 -1.66 -22.96
N ASN A 257 -2.77 -1.26 -23.22
CA ASN A 257 -2.00 -1.71 -24.37
C ASN A 257 -1.65 -3.20 -24.29
N LEU A 258 -1.29 -3.70 -23.11
CA LEU A 258 -1.09 -5.13 -22.86
C LEU A 258 -2.39 -5.92 -23.04
N GLY A 259 -3.52 -5.36 -22.61
CA GLY A 259 -4.84 -5.94 -22.85
C GLY A 259 -5.18 -6.04 -24.34
N LYS A 260 -4.89 -5.00 -25.12
CA LYS A 260 -5.04 -5.00 -26.58
C LYS A 260 -4.13 -6.04 -27.24
N ALA A 261 -2.84 -6.03 -26.92
CA ALA A 261 -1.87 -6.98 -27.47
C ALA A 261 -2.24 -8.44 -27.13
N LYS A 262 -2.74 -8.70 -25.92
CA LYS A 262 -3.24 -10.02 -25.53
C LYS A 262 -4.45 -10.42 -26.37
N SER A 263 -5.42 -9.52 -26.55
CA SER A 263 -6.62 -9.80 -27.35
C SER A 263 -6.28 -10.04 -28.83
N GLU A 264 -5.37 -9.24 -29.40
CA GLU A 264 -4.87 -9.44 -30.77
C GLU A 264 -4.18 -10.81 -30.93
N LEU A 265 -3.35 -11.18 -29.95
CA LEU A 265 -2.69 -12.48 -29.95
C LEU A 265 -3.70 -13.63 -29.84
N GLU A 266 -4.71 -13.51 -28.98
CA GLU A 266 -5.80 -14.50 -28.87
C GLU A 266 -6.56 -14.65 -30.20
N ILE A 267 -6.85 -13.54 -30.89
CA ILE A 267 -7.47 -13.57 -32.22
C ILE A 267 -6.57 -14.27 -33.23
N HIS A 268 -5.26 -13.94 -33.25
CA HIS A 268 -4.31 -14.61 -34.15
C HIS A 268 -4.17 -16.10 -33.84
N LEU A 269 -4.15 -16.49 -32.57
CA LEU A 269 -4.12 -17.90 -32.17
C LEU A 269 -5.36 -18.64 -32.64
N GLU A 270 -6.55 -18.04 -32.50
CA GLU A 270 -7.79 -18.66 -32.97
C GLU A 270 -7.85 -18.73 -34.50
N GLN A 271 -7.36 -17.72 -35.21
CA GLN A 271 -7.22 -17.76 -36.67
C GLN A 271 -6.26 -18.84 -37.12
N LEU A 272 -5.09 -18.95 -36.50
CA LEU A 272 -4.10 -19.99 -36.78
C LEU A 272 -4.67 -21.38 -36.50
N LYS A 273 -5.35 -21.56 -35.37
CA LYS A 273 -6.02 -22.82 -35.03
C LYS A 273 -7.04 -23.20 -36.11
N ASN A 274 -7.87 -22.25 -36.53
CA ASN A 274 -8.84 -22.46 -37.61
C ASN A 274 -8.16 -22.75 -38.96
N GLN A 275 -7.03 -22.11 -39.27
CA GLN A 275 -6.25 -22.40 -40.48
C GLN A 275 -5.60 -23.77 -40.42
N VAL A 276 -5.05 -24.18 -39.28
CA VAL A 276 -4.47 -25.50 -39.07
C VAL A 276 -5.54 -26.58 -39.19
N GLU A 277 -6.72 -26.41 -38.56
CA GLU A 277 -7.83 -27.36 -38.71
C GLU A 277 -8.35 -27.41 -40.15
N LYS A 278 -8.52 -26.27 -40.83
CA LYS A 278 -8.89 -26.26 -42.25
C LYS A 278 -7.85 -26.94 -43.13
N THR A 279 -6.57 -26.71 -42.88
CA THR A 279 -5.47 -27.31 -43.63
C THR A 279 -5.42 -28.82 -43.38
N LYS A 280 -5.59 -29.25 -42.13
CA LYS A 280 -5.70 -30.66 -41.75
C LYS A 280 -6.89 -31.32 -42.45
N ASP A 281 -8.08 -30.72 -42.40
CA ASP A 281 -9.26 -31.25 -43.09
C ASP A 281 -9.08 -31.30 -44.62
N GLN A 282 -8.42 -30.30 -45.21
CA GLN A 282 -8.10 -30.28 -46.64
C GLN A 282 -7.06 -31.34 -47.04
N ILE A 283 -6.10 -31.64 -46.18
CA ILE A 283 -5.11 -32.70 -46.40
C ILE A 283 -5.76 -34.08 -46.25
N LEU A 284 -6.66 -34.25 -45.28
CA LEU A 284 -7.25 -35.54 -44.94
C LEU A 284 -8.48 -35.90 -45.80
N ARG A 285 -9.09 -34.96 -46.52
CA ARG A 285 -10.34 -35.19 -47.28
C ARG A 285 -10.18 -34.87 -48.76
N CYS A 286 -10.89 -35.64 -49.60
CA CYS A 286 -10.93 -35.37 -51.03
C CYS A 286 -11.70 -34.06 -51.31
N PRO A 287 -11.17 -33.14 -52.13
CA PRO A 287 -11.80 -31.85 -52.40
C PRO A 287 -13.19 -31.96 -53.06
N ILE A 288 -13.41 -33.01 -53.86
CA ILE A 288 -14.62 -33.23 -54.67
C ILE A 288 -15.74 -33.90 -53.85
N THR A 289 -15.43 -34.95 -53.09
CA THR A 289 -16.43 -35.76 -52.37
C THR A 289 -16.52 -35.46 -50.87
N LYS A 290 -15.56 -34.71 -50.30
CA LYS A 290 -15.40 -34.45 -48.85
C LYS A 290 -15.22 -35.69 -47.97
N LEU A 291 -15.13 -36.88 -48.56
CA LEU A 291 -14.78 -38.12 -47.89
C LEU A 291 -13.29 -38.12 -47.52
N PHE A 292 -12.91 -38.85 -46.47
CA PHE A 292 -11.51 -39.04 -46.11
C PHE A 292 -10.74 -39.73 -47.24
N ILE A 293 -9.48 -39.35 -47.45
CA ILE A 293 -8.63 -39.97 -48.47
C ILE A 293 -8.10 -41.33 -48.01
N GLU A 294 -7.66 -42.13 -48.97
CA GLU A 294 -7.17 -43.49 -48.75
C GLU A 294 -6.02 -43.61 -47.72
N SER A 295 -5.11 -42.63 -47.66
CA SER A 295 -4.01 -42.67 -46.69
C SER A 295 -4.51 -42.71 -45.24
N VAL A 296 -5.63 -42.04 -44.96
CA VAL A 296 -6.29 -42.04 -43.64
C VAL A 296 -6.86 -43.42 -43.34
N LEU A 297 -7.50 -44.05 -44.32
CA LEU A 297 -8.01 -45.42 -44.20
C LEU A 297 -6.87 -46.40 -43.87
N ARG A 298 -5.75 -46.32 -44.59
CA ARG A 298 -4.58 -47.20 -44.39
C ARG A 298 -4.01 -47.06 -42.97
N GLU A 299 -3.91 -45.85 -42.45
CA GLU A 299 -3.41 -45.59 -41.10
C GLU A 299 -4.37 -46.11 -40.02
N ILE A 300 -5.67 -45.85 -40.16
CA ILE A 300 -6.70 -46.37 -39.24
C ILE A 300 -6.69 -47.89 -39.25
N LEU A 301 -6.67 -48.53 -40.43
CA LEU A 301 -6.60 -49.98 -40.53
C LEU A 301 -5.32 -50.54 -39.89
N ALA A 302 -4.17 -49.90 -40.08
CA ALA A 302 -2.92 -50.33 -39.45
C ALA A 302 -2.99 -50.28 -37.92
N GLN A 303 -3.55 -49.20 -37.36
CA GLN A 303 -3.78 -49.06 -35.92
C GLN A 303 -4.78 -50.12 -35.42
N ASP A 304 -5.93 -50.22 -36.06
CA ASP A 304 -7.03 -51.10 -35.67
C ASP A 304 -6.70 -52.60 -35.81
N LEU A 305 -5.76 -52.96 -36.70
CA LEU A 305 -5.23 -54.33 -36.84
C LEU A 305 -4.08 -54.63 -35.87
N SER A 306 -3.36 -53.61 -35.40
CA SER A 306 -2.28 -53.76 -34.42
C SER A 306 -2.79 -54.00 -32.99
N ILE A 307 -4.01 -53.58 -32.69
CA ILE A 307 -4.65 -53.76 -31.38
C ILE A 307 -5.20 -55.20 -31.27
N LYS A 308 -4.64 -56.00 -30.37
CA LYS A 308 -5.20 -57.32 -30.03
C LYS A 308 -6.54 -57.15 -29.30
N GLN A 309 -7.65 -57.40 -29.99
CA GLN A 309 -8.97 -57.37 -29.37
C GLN A 309 -9.29 -58.71 -28.67
N GLU A 310 -9.88 -58.64 -27.48
CA GLU A 310 -10.26 -59.83 -26.67
C GLU A 310 -11.45 -60.61 -27.26
N LYS A 311 -12.23 -59.99 -28.16
CA LYS A 311 -13.35 -60.63 -28.86
C LYS A 311 -13.23 -60.44 -30.38
N PRO A 312 -13.47 -61.48 -31.19
CA PRO A 312 -13.47 -61.36 -32.64
C PRO A 312 -14.67 -60.52 -33.09
N GLN A 313 -14.41 -59.30 -33.54
CA GLN A 313 -15.42 -58.44 -34.16
C GLN A 313 -15.34 -58.62 -35.69
N LEU A 314 -16.47 -58.95 -36.33
CA LEU A 314 -16.53 -59.07 -37.78
C LEU A 314 -16.36 -57.67 -38.40
N ARG A 315 -15.31 -57.47 -39.19
CA ARG A 315 -15.06 -56.22 -39.91
C ARG A 315 -15.13 -56.49 -41.40
N GLY A 316 -15.95 -55.74 -42.11
CA GLY A 316 -16.13 -55.84 -43.56
C GLY A 316 -15.66 -54.57 -44.25
N MET A 317 -15.03 -54.72 -45.41
CA MET A 317 -14.73 -53.62 -46.32
C MET A 317 -15.50 -53.84 -47.61
N ILE A 318 -16.19 -52.79 -48.08
CA ILE A 318 -16.92 -52.82 -49.34
C ILE A 318 -16.27 -51.80 -50.26
N LEU A 319 -15.89 -52.25 -51.45
CA LEU A 319 -15.40 -51.39 -52.51
C LEU A 319 -16.54 -51.10 -53.49
N VAL A 320 -16.81 -49.82 -53.73
CA VAL A 320 -17.83 -49.35 -54.67
C VAL A 320 -17.14 -48.58 -55.78
N GLN A 321 -17.35 -48.97 -57.03
CA GLN A 321 -16.72 -48.37 -58.22
C GLN A 321 -17.77 -47.92 -59.25
N LEU A 322 -17.42 -46.87 -60.00
CA LEU A 322 -18.20 -46.40 -61.15
C LEU A 322 -17.60 -46.99 -62.43
N ASP A 323 -18.24 -48.03 -62.96
CA ASP A 323 -17.72 -48.79 -64.11
C ASP A 323 -17.49 -47.91 -65.36
N GLN A 324 -18.40 -46.97 -65.64
CA GLN A 324 -18.39 -46.15 -66.87
C GLN A 324 -17.76 -44.77 -66.69
N LEU A 325 -17.03 -44.51 -65.61
CA LEU A 325 -16.47 -43.19 -65.32
C LEU A 325 -15.54 -42.67 -66.44
N ASN A 326 -14.76 -43.55 -67.05
CA ASN A 326 -13.86 -43.21 -68.15
C ASN A 326 -14.62 -42.77 -69.41
N ASP A 327 -15.77 -43.38 -69.68
CA ASP A 327 -16.60 -43.03 -70.84
C ASP A 327 -17.36 -41.72 -70.62
N ILE A 328 -17.81 -41.47 -69.39
CA ILE A 328 -18.41 -40.19 -68.98
C ILE A 328 -17.40 -39.05 -69.17
N ASN A 329 -16.16 -39.23 -68.69
CA ASN A 329 -15.10 -38.24 -68.84
C ASN A 329 -14.75 -37.95 -70.30
N LYS A 330 -14.74 -38.99 -71.17
CA LYS A 330 -14.46 -38.84 -72.60
C LYS A 330 -15.59 -38.10 -73.35
N LYS A 331 -16.85 -38.35 -73.00
CA LYS A 331 -18.01 -37.79 -73.71
C LYS A 331 -18.40 -36.39 -73.23
N TYR A 332 -18.29 -36.12 -71.93
CA TYR A 332 -18.85 -34.91 -71.31
C TYR A 332 -17.80 -34.06 -70.56
N GLY A 333 -16.52 -34.45 -70.63
CA GLY A 333 -15.43 -33.78 -69.96
C GLY A 333 -15.25 -34.22 -68.50
N LYS A 334 -14.14 -33.79 -67.90
CA LYS A 334 -13.74 -34.17 -66.53
C LYS A 334 -14.73 -33.68 -65.47
N ASP A 335 -15.33 -32.51 -65.67
CA ASP A 335 -16.28 -31.92 -64.72
C ASP A 335 -17.55 -32.79 -64.55
N ALA A 336 -18.01 -33.42 -65.63
CA ALA A 336 -19.15 -34.34 -65.60
C ALA A 336 -18.83 -35.64 -64.85
N GLY A 337 -17.59 -36.14 -64.94
CA GLY A 337 -17.15 -37.29 -64.14
C GLY A 337 -17.01 -36.94 -62.66
N ASP A 338 -16.48 -35.77 -62.34
CA ASP A 338 -16.37 -35.28 -60.96
C ASP A 338 -17.76 -35.11 -60.32
N GLU A 339 -18.75 -34.63 -61.10
CA GLU A 339 -20.14 -34.56 -60.67
C GLU A 339 -20.76 -35.95 -60.42
N ALA A 340 -20.52 -36.93 -61.30
CA ALA A 340 -20.99 -38.29 -61.11
C ALA A 340 -20.43 -38.94 -59.83
N ILE A 341 -19.12 -38.74 -59.57
CA ILE A 341 -18.48 -39.24 -58.34
C ILE A 341 -19.04 -38.54 -57.10
N ARG A 342 -19.30 -37.24 -57.16
CA ARG A 342 -19.92 -36.48 -56.06
C ARG A 342 -21.32 -36.98 -55.74
N ASN A 343 -22.13 -37.25 -56.76
CA ASN A 343 -23.49 -37.76 -56.59
C ASN A 343 -23.50 -39.17 -56.00
N MET A 344 -22.60 -40.05 -56.44
CA MET A 344 -22.43 -41.37 -55.82
C MET A 344 -22.04 -41.24 -54.34
N ALA A 345 -21.04 -40.41 -54.02
CA ALA A 345 -20.61 -40.22 -52.64
C ALA A 345 -21.75 -39.69 -51.75
N TYR A 346 -22.57 -38.79 -52.29
CA TYR A 346 -23.75 -38.27 -51.60
C TYR A 346 -24.81 -39.35 -51.31
N GLN A 347 -25.12 -40.20 -52.30
CA GLN A 347 -26.07 -41.30 -52.13
C GLN A 347 -25.57 -42.34 -51.11
N LEU A 348 -24.29 -42.74 -51.20
CA LEU A 348 -23.68 -43.65 -50.23
C LEU A 348 -23.72 -43.07 -48.81
N TYR A 349 -23.52 -41.76 -48.67
CA TYR A 349 -23.59 -41.10 -47.37
C TYR A 349 -25.00 -41.09 -46.75
N GLN A 350 -26.05 -41.09 -47.56
CA GLN A 350 -27.44 -41.18 -47.07
C GLN A 350 -27.84 -42.59 -46.65
N VAL A 351 -27.32 -43.60 -47.34
CA VAL A 351 -27.70 -45.00 -47.14
C VAL A 351 -26.86 -45.69 -46.04
N LYS A 352 -25.68 -45.15 -45.72
CA LYS A 352 -24.79 -45.76 -44.71
C LYS A 352 -25.40 -45.72 -43.30
N ASP A 353 -25.05 -46.73 -42.50
CA ASP A 353 -25.32 -46.74 -41.06
C ASP A 353 -24.37 -45.82 -40.27
N ARG A 354 -24.73 -45.56 -39.00
CA ARG A 354 -23.93 -44.70 -38.08
C ARG A 354 -22.53 -45.25 -37.81
N GLU A 355 -22.36 -46.57 -37.84
CA GLU A 355 -21.07 -47.24 -37.60
C GLU A 355 -20.23 -47.41 -38.87
N THR A 356 -20.78 -47.10 -40.05
CA THR A 356 -20.04 -47.20 -41.32
C THR A 356 -19.38 -45.88 -41.68
N GLN A 357 -18.08 -45.97 -42.03
CA GLN A 357 -17.28 -44.84 -42.50
C GLN A 357 -16.95 -44.99 -43.99
N LEU A 358 -16.96 -43.87 -44.71
CA LEU A 358 -16.72 -43.83 -46.15
C LEU A 358 -15.41 -43.11 -46.45
N TYR A 359 -14.62 -43.71 -47.34
CA TYR A 359 -13.32 -43.23 -47.76
C TYR A 359 -13.25 -43.19 -49.28
N LYS A 360 -12.53 -42.22 -49.83
CA LYS A 360 -12.27 -42.13 -51.27
C LYS A 360 -10.88 -42.69 -51.59
N GLN A 361 -10.88 -43.69 -52.46
CA GLN A 361 -9.68 -44.30 -53.02
C GLN A 361 -8.98 -43.36 -54.01
N ALA A 362 -7.65 -43.38 -54.04
CA ALA A 362 -6.84 -42.60 -54.97
C ALA A 362 -6.33 -43.48 -56.13
N GLY A 363 -6.87 -43.25 -57.33
CA GLY A 363 -6.42 -43.91 -58.55
C GLY A 363 -7.04 -45.29 -58.82
N PRO A 364 -6.72 -45.91 -59.96
CA PRO A 364 -7.24 -47.22 -60.35
C PRO A 364 -6.40 -48.33 -59.73
N GLY A 365 -6.77 -48.80 -58.55
CA GLY A 365 -6.12 -49.95 -57.92
C GLY A 365 -6.80 -50.32 -56.62
N ILE A 366 -6.91 -51.62 -56.33
CA ILE A 366 -7.32 -52.11 -55.01
C ILE A 366 -6.06 -52.14 -54.14
N ILE A 367 -6.22 -51.77 -52.86
CA ILE A 367 -5.22 -51.68 -51.78
C ILE A 367 -4.01 -52.62 -51.96
#